data_AF-A0A7M7NSG1-F1
#
_entry.id   AF-A0A7M7NSG1-F1
#
_cell.length_a   1.000
_cell.length_b   1.000
_cell.length_c   1.000
_cell.angle_alpha   90.00
_cell.angle_beta   90.00
_cell.angle_gamma   90.00
#
_symmetry.space_group_name_H-M   'P 1'
#
loop_
_entity.id
_entity.type
_entity.pdbx_description
1 polymer ?
#
loop_
_entity_poly.entity_id
_entity_poly.type
_entity_poly.pdbx_seq_one_letter_code
_entity_poly.pdbx_strand_id
1 'polypeptide(L)'
;MKMINPLLSSGSFETFVEDPSHPFLLNLLQLVKKEVAKTGDAQKLLTSIEVFCGMIQFVGEPRKKSLTQLMVFLSHKYPKIRGTTANTLYETLMVYDDIVDEEKQEEVMTILMEINWSVSILFPDWDTEEQNIIY
;
A
#
# COMPACT_ATOMS: atom_id res chain seq x y z
N MET A 1 -9.43 7.71 -9.56
CA MET A 1 -8.64 6.48 -9.28
C MET A 1 -9.34 5.20 -9.75
N LYS A 2 -10.66 5.03 -9.59
CA LYS A 2 -11.37 3.77 -9.90
C LYS A 2 -11.13 3.19 -11.31
N MET A 3 -10.83 3.99 -12.32
CA MET A 3 -10.54 3.50 -13.68
C MET A 3 -9.08 3.03 -13.87
N ILE A 4 -8.15 3.43 -13.01
CA ILE A 4 -6.74 3.06 -13.13
C ILE A 4 -6.55 1.58 -12.81
N ASN A 5 -7.24 1.07 -11.78
CA ASN A 5 -7.11 -0.33 -11.35
C ASN A 5 -7.52 -1.32 -12.47
N PRO A 6 -8.69 -1.19 -13.14
CA PRO A 6 -9.02 -2.02 -14.29
C PRO A 6 -8.02 -1.94 -15.45
N LEU A 7 -7.44 -0.76 -15.71
CA LEU A 7 -6.42 -0.62 -16.75
C LEU A 7 -5.14 -1.40 -16.41
N LEU A 8 -4.72 -1.38 -15.13
CA LEU A 8 -3.58 -2.16 -14.64
C LEU A 8 -3.80 -3.67 -14.75
N SER A 9 -5.04 -4.15 -14.59
CA SER A 9 -5.38 -5.57 -14.68
C SER A 9 -5.68 -6.06 -16.11
N SER A 10 -5.95 -5.14 -17.05
CA SER A 10 -6.42 -5.46 -18.41
C SER A 10 -5.32 -5.81 -19.41
N GLY A 11 -4.04 -5.79 -19.01
CA GLY A 11 -2.90 -5.93 -19.93
C GLY A 11 -2.59 -4.65 -20.74
N SER A 12 -3.36 -3.57 -20.57
CA SER A 12 -3.16 -2.29 -21.30
C SER A 12 -1.78 -1.65 -21.11
N PHE A 13 -1.01 -2.12 -20.13
CA PHE A 13 0.31 -1.59 -19.76
C PHE A 13 1.44 -2.63 -19.90
N GLU A 14 1.19 -3.78 -20.55
CA GLU A 14 2.19 -4.83 -20.78
C GLU A 14 3.47 -4.30 -21.44
N THR A 15 3.35 -3.35 -22.36
CA THR A 15 4.51 -2.70 -23.02
C THR A 15 5.46 -2.02 -22.02
N PHE A 16 4.98 -1.61 -20.84
CA PHE A 16 5.81 -1.01 -19.80
C PHE A 16 6.45 -2.02 -18.85
N VAL A 17 6.05 -3.30 -18.92
CA VAL A 17 6.75 -4.39 -18.22
C VAL A 17 8.12 -4.61 -18.86
N GLU A 18 8.19 -4.51 -20.19
CA GLU A 18 9.42 -4.70 -20.98
C GLU A 18 10.35 -3.48 -20.97
N ASP A 19 9.81 -2.27 -20.72
CA ASP A 19 10.58 -1.03 -20.54
C ASP A 19 10.29 -0.36 -19.18
N PRO A 20 10.92 -0.84 -18.08
CA PRO A 20 10.80 -0.24 -16.76
C PRO A 20 11.33 1.20 -16.65
N SER A 21 12.11 1.65 -17.63
CA SER A 21 12.69 2.99 -17.67
C SER A 21 11.69 4.04 -18.15
N HIS A 22 10.57 3.60 -18.74
CA HIS A 22 9.55 4.48 -19.26
C HIS A 22 8.93 5.36 -18.15
N PRO A 23 8.93 6.69 -18.28
CA PRO A 23 8.58 7.61 -17.19
C PRO A 23 7.10 7.57 -16.81
N PHE A 24 6.23 6.99 -17.65
CA PHE A 24 4.78 6.96 -17.44
C PHE A 24 4.38 6.36 -16.09
N LEU A 25 4.90 5.19 -15.74
CA LEU A 25 4.54 4.50 -14.49
C LEU A 25 4.98 5.30 -13.26
N LEU A 26 6.15 5.93 -13.32
CA LEU A 26 6.65 6.78 -12.24
C LEU A 26 5.83 8.07 -12.12
N ASN A 27 5.44 8.69 -13.24
CA ASN A 27 4.57 9.86 -13.26
C ASN A 27 3.18 9.52 -12.71
N LEU A 28 2.62 8.37 -13.09
CA LEU A 28 1.36 7.86 -12.57
C LEU A 28 1.43 7.68 -11.05
N LEU A 29 2.47 6.99 -10.56
CA LEU A 29 2.70 6.83 -9.12
C LEU A 29 2.82 8.17 -8.39
N GLN A 30 3.52 9.13 -8.96
CA GLN A 30 3.66 10.45 -8.38
C GLN A 30 2.31 11.17 -8.29
N LEU A 31 1.48 11.09 -9.32
CA LEU A 31 0.13 11.67 -9.33
C LEU A 31 -0.78 11.00 -8.29
N VAL A 32 -0.78 9.67 -8.22
CA VAL A 32 -1.55 8.92 -7.22
C VAL A 32 -1.09 9.30 -5.81
N LYS A 33 0.22 9.36 -5.54
CA LYS A 33 0.77 9.80 -4.25
C LYS A 33 0.33 11.22 -3.87
N LYS A 34 0.37 12.16 -4.82
CA LYS A 34 -0.07 13.55 -4.58
C LYS A 34 -1.55 13.62 -4.24
N GLU A 35 -2.38 12.84 -4.92
CA GLU A 35 -3.82 12.76 -4.68
C GLU A 35 -4.14 12.23 -3.28
N VAL A 36 -3.40 11.23 -2.79
CA VAL A 36 -3.66 10.60 -1.48
C VAL A 36 -2.96 11.30 -0.31
N ALA A 37 -1.83 11.98 -0.51
CA ALA A 37 -1.05 12.58 0.58
C ALA A 37 -1.80 13.67 1.36
N LYS A 38 -2.80 14.31 0.74
CA LYS A 38 -3.57 15.41 1.35
C LYS A 38 -5.04 15.08 1.56
N THR A 39 -5.43 13.82 1.39
CA THR A 39 -6.85 13.43 1.47
C THR A 39 -7.21 12.89 2.85
N GLY A 40 -8.31 13.40 3.42
CA GLY A 40 -9.02 12.76 4.52
C GLY A 40 -10.03 11.69 4.06
N ASP A 41 -10.22 11.56 2.75
CA ASP A 41 -11.19 10.64 2.16
C ASP A 41 -10.69 9.19 2.22
N ALA A 42 -11.30 8.41 3.11
CA ALA A 42 -10.98 6.99 3.28
C ALA A 42 -11.22 6.16 2.02
N GLN A 43 -12.21 6.49 1.18
CA GLN A 43 -12.42 5.75 -0.08
C GLN A 43 -11.28 5.98 -1.06
N LYS A 44 -10.76 7.20 -1.16
CA LYS A 44 -9.58 7.48 -2.01
C LYS A 44 -8.36 6.68 -1.55
N LEU A 45 -8.14 6.59 -0.25
CA LEU A 45 -7.06 5.76 0.32
C LEU A 45 -7.28 4.29 -0.04
N LEU A 46 -8.48 3.75 0.16
CA LEU A 46 -8.80 2.35 -0.17
C LEU A 46 -8.58 2.05 -1.66
N THR A 47 -9.07 2.88 -2.57
CA THR A 47 -8.86 2.68 -4.02
C THR A 47 -7.38 2.82 -4.39
N SER A 48 -6.59 3.62 -3.68
CA SER A 48 -5.17 3.75 -3.97
C SER A 48 -4.36 2.52 -3.56
N ILE A 49 -4.80 1.74 -2.57
CA ILE A 49 -4.17 0.46 -2.20
C ILE A 49 -4.16 -0.47 -3.41
N GLU A 50 -5.30 -0.64 -4.07
CA GLU A 50 -5.42 -1.46 -5.28
C GLU A 50 -4.47 -0.98 -6.39
N VAL A 51 -4.35 0.34 -6.57
CA VAL A 51 -3.43 0.91 -7.55
C VAL A 51 -1.98 0.60 -7.19
N PHE A 52 -1.55 0.79 -5.94
CA PHE A 52 -0.17 0.47 -5.54
C PHE A 52 0.13 -1.03 -5.63
N CYS A 53 -0.82 -1.90 -5.28
CA CYS A 53 -0.70 -3.34 -5.48
C CYS A 53 -0.60 -3.69 -6.98
N GLY A 54 -1.44 -3.11 -7.83
CA GLY A 54 -1.36 -3.32 -9.28
C GLY A 54 -0.06 -2.82 -9.91
N MET A 55 0.64 -1.88 -9.28
CA MET A 55 1.94 -1.38 -9.75
C MET A 55 3.13 -2.29 -9.40
N ILE A 56 2.92 -3.30 -8.55
CA ILE A 56 3.96 -4.24 -8.13
C ILE A 56 4.46 -5.09 -9.31
N GLN A 57 3.59 -5.39 -10.28
CA GLN A 57 3.95 -6.16 -11.47
C GLN A 57 5.09 -5.53 -12.29
N PHE A 58 5.28 -4.21 -12.20
CA PHE A 58 6.32 -3.49 -12.96
C PHE A 58 7.64 -3.42 -12.19
N VAL A 59 8.58 -4.30 -12.55
CA VAL A 59 9.92 -4.43 -11.94
C VAL A 59 10.65 -3.07 -11.87
N GLY A 60 11.48 -2.89 -10.85
CA GLY A 60 12.34 -1.71 -10.68
C GLY A 60 11.73 -0.62 -9.79
N GLU A 61 11.94 0.64 -10.15
CA GLU A 61 11.50 1.79 -9.34
C GLU A 61 9.99 1.86 -9.10
N PRO A 62 9.10 1.55 -10.06
CA PRO A 62 7.66 1.54 -9.81
C PRO A 62 7.26 0.56 -8.69
N ARG A 63 7.72 -0.70 -8.75
CA ARG A 63 7.51 -1.72 -7.70
C ARG A 63 8.03 -1.24 -6.35
N LYS A 64 9.29 -0.79 -6.28
CA LYS A 64 9.93 -0.34 -5.03
C LYS A 64 9.16 0.82 -4.37
N LYS A 65 8.75 1.82 -5.14
CA LYS A 65 8.01 2.99 -4.63
C LYS A 65 6.59 2.64 -4.20
N SER A 66 5.98 1.64 -4.82
CA SER A 66 4.66 1.12 -4.48
C SER A 66 4.72 0.33 -3.16
N LEU A 67 5.67 -0.59 -3.01
CA LEU A 67 5.89 -1.33 -1.77
C LEU A 67 6.16 -0.38 -0.60
N THR A 68 7.01 0.63 -0.79
CA THR A 68 7.28 1.65 0.24
C THR A 68 5.98 2.35 0.69
N GLN A 69 5.08 2.66 -0.24
CA GLN A 69 3.80 3.30 0.10
C GLN A 69 2.84 2.34 0.80
N LEU A 70 2.84 1.06 0.43
CA LEU A 70 2.05 0.02 1.08
C LEU A 70 2.51 -0.20 2.52
N MET A 71 3.83 -0.14 2.80
CA MET A 71 4.33 -0.17 4.18
C MET A 71 3.81 1.01 5.00
N VAL A 72 3.75 2.21 4.42
CA VAL A 72 3.12 3.38 5.08
C VAL A 72 1.64 3.14 5.36
N PHE A 73 0.92 2.47 4.46
CA PHE A 73 -0.49 2.13 4.66
C PHE A 73 -0.72 1.02 5.69
N LEU A 74 0.18 0.03 5.78
CA LEU A 74 0.19 -0.97 6.86
C LEU A 74 0.42 -0.34 8.23
N SER A 75 1.08 0.82 8.31
CA SER A 75 1.27 1.59 9.55
C SER A 75 0.30 2.77 9.70
N HIS A 76 -0.77 2.82 8.91
CA HIS A 76 -1.69 3.96 8.91
C HIS A 76 -2.53 4.04 10.20
N LYS A 77 -2.90 5.24 10.66
CA LYS A 77 -3.74 5.43 11.86
C LYS A 77 -5.12 4.77 11.78
N TYR A 78 -5.67 4.63 10.57
CA TYR A 78 -6.99 4.04 10.35
C TYR A 78 -6.92 2.53 10.19
N PRO A 79 -7.56 1.74 11.07
CA PRO A 79 -7.47 0.27 11.04
C PRO A 79 -7.97 -0.35 9.74
N LYS A 80 -9.03 0.22 9.16
CA LYS A 80 -9.56 -0.22 7.86
C LYS A 80 -8.52 -0.13 6.74
N ILE A 81 -7.70 0.91 6.73
CA ILE A 81 -6.65 1.09 5.71
C ILE A 81 -5.58 0.01 5.87
N ARG A 82 -5.13 -0.24 7.11
CA ARG A 82 -4.14 -1.28 7.39
C ARG A 82 -4.65 -2.66 7.01
N GLY A 83 -5.86 -3.02 7.44
CA GLY A 83 -6.47 -4.32 7.15
C GLY A 83 -6.69 -4.56 5.66
N THR A 84 -7.21 -3.57 4.93
CA THR A 84 -7.33 -3.68 3.47
C THR A 84 -5.95 -3.79 2.81
N THR A 85 -4.95 -3.04 3.27
CA THR A 85 -3.59 -3.12 2.72
C THR A 85 -2.98 -4.51 2.91
N ALA A 86 -3.11 -5.09 4.10
CA ALA A 86 -2.58 -6.41 4.39
C ALA A 86 -3.22 -7.49 3.50
N ASN A 87 -4.56 -7.50 3.40
CA ASN A 87 -5.28 -8.48 2.58
C ASN A 87 -4.93 -8.36 1.09
N THR A 88 -5.00 -7.15 0.54
CA THR A 88 -4.71 -6.94 -0.89
C THR A 88 -3.24 -7.19 -1.21
N LEU A 89 -2.31 -6.86 -0.30
CA LEU A 89 -0.89 -7.17 -0.48
C LEU A 89 -0.64 -8.67 -0.41
N TYR A 90 -1.26 -9.39 0.52
CA TYR A 90 -1.18 -10.86 0.60
C TYR A 90 -1.61 -11.50 -0.72
N GLU A 91 -2.78 -11.13 -1.25
CA GLU A 91 -3.26 -11.62 -2.55
C GLU A 91 -2.28 -11.28 -3.69
N THR A 92 -1.69 -10.09 -3.66
CA THR A 92 -0.74 -9.65 -4.68
C THR A 92 0.57 -10.45 -4.62
N LEU A 93 1.09 -10.74 -3.43
CA LEU A 93 2.30 -11.56 -3.24
C LEU A 93 2.06 -13.04 -3.55
N MET A 94 0.81 -13.52 -3.52
CA MET A 94 0.46 -14.85 -4.06
C MET A 94 0.52 -14.91 -5.59
N VAL A 95 0.18 -13.80 -6.27
CA VAL A 95 0.16 -13.72 -7.73
C VAL A 95 1.56 -13.51 -8.30
N TYR A 96 2.40 -12.72 -7.61
CA TYR A 96 3.74 -12.36 -8.02
C TYR A 96 4.76 -12.88 -6.98
N ASP A 97 5.33 -14.06 -7.24
CA ASP A 97 6.22 -14.78 -6.31
C ASP A 97 7.70 -14.32 -6.39
N ASP A 98 8.04 -13.47 -7.35
CA ASP A 98 9.40 -12.95 -7.59
C ASP A 98 9.76 -11.71 -6.73
N ILE A 99 8.90 -11.31 -5.81
CA ILE A 99 9.03 -10.03 -5.08
C ILE A 99 9.86 -10.18 -3.81
N VAL A 100 9.67 -11.29 -3.10
CA VAL A 100 10.30 -11.57 -1.81
C VAL A 100 11.24 -12.75 -2.00
N ASP A 101 12.37 -12.73 -1.33
CA ASP A 101 13.29 -13.87 -1.30
C ASP A 101 12.53 -15.14 -0.88
N GLU A 102 12.74 -16.26 -1.56
CA GLU A 102 12.02 -17.52 -1.31
C GLU A 102 12.06 -17.94 0.17
N GLU A 103 13.23 -17.76 0.82
CA GLU A 103 13.44 -18.06 2.24
C GLU A 103 12.57 -17.24 3.20
N LYS A 104 12.06 -16.08 2.76
CA LYS A 104 11.26 -15.15 3.56
C LYS A 104 9.79 -15.11 3.15
N GLN A 105 9.42 -15.74 2.04
CA GLN A 105 8.06 -15.70 1.49
C GLN A 105 7.03 -16.19 2.52
N GLU A 106 7.28 -17.34 3.16
CA GLU A 106 6.38 -17.89 4.19
C GLU A 106 6.24 -16.97 5.40
N GLU A 107 7.34 -16.38 5.87
CA GLU A 107 7.34 -15.44 7.00
C GLU A 107 6.49 -14.19 6.68
N VAL A 108 6.71 -13.57 5.52
CA VAL A 108 5.97 -12.38 5.10
C VAL A 108 4.48 -12.69 4.96
N MET A 109 4.13 -13.82 4.36
CA MET A 109 2.73 -14.23 4.18
C MET A 109 2.04 -14.49 5.53
N THR A 110 2.76 -15.12 6.46
CA THR A 110 2.29 -15.35 7.83
C THR A 110 2.05 -14.02 8.56
N ILE A 111 2.99 -13.08 8.49
CA ILE A 111 2.85 -11.73 9.09
C ILE A 111 1.62 -11.00 8.55
N LEU A 112 1.40 -11.02 7.24
CA LEU A 112 0.26 -10.33 6.63
C LEU A 112 -1.09 -10.94 7.06
N MET A 113 -1.14 -12.25 7.31
CA MET A 113 -2.37 -12.97 7.66
C MET A 113 -2.65 -13.04 9.17
N GLU A 114 -1.63 -13.29 10.00
CA GLU A 114 -1.80 -13.54 11.43
C GLU A 114 -1.90 -12.26 12.26
N ILE A 115 -1.24 -11.17 11.83
CA ILE A 115 -1.36 -9.89 12.53
C ILE A 115 -2.78 -9.35 12.32
N ASN A 116 -3.45 -8.98 13.41
CA ASN A 116 -4.74 -8.30 13.31
C ASN A 116 -4.57 -6.80 13.00
N TRP A 117 -4.35 -6.50 11.71
CA TRP A 117 -4.15 -5.14 11.20
C TRP A 117 -5.34 -4.19 11.44
N SER A 118 -6.54 -4.76 11.66
CA SER A 118 -7.80 -4.02 11.81
C SER A 118 -8.13 -3.62 13.24
N VAL A 119 -7.27 -3.94 14.22
CA VAL A 119 -7.46 -3.51 15.62
C VAL A 119 -7.19 -2.01 15.77
N SER A 120 -8.12 -1.27 16.35
CA SER A 120 -7.85 0.13 16.73
C SER A 120 -6.74 0.17 17.78
N ILE A 121 -5.66 0.91 17.50
CA ILE A 121 -4.63 1.18 18.50
C ILE A 121 -5.20 2.30 19.37
N LEU A 122 -5.82 1.92 20.48
CA LEU A 122 -6.15 2.88 21.53
C LEU A 122 -4.83 3.25 22.20
N PHE A 123 -4.42 4.52 22.11
CA PHE A 123 -3.38 5.02 22.99
C PHE A 123 -3.93 4.97 24.41
N PRO A 124 -3.22 4.38 25.38
CA PRO A 124 -3.68 4.42 26.76
C PRO A 124 -3.73 5.88 27.25
N ASP A 125 -4.73 6.22 28.07
CA ASP A 125 -5.10 7.58 28.51
C ASP A 125 -4.05 8.34 29.36
N TRP A 126 -2.77 7.93 29.38
CA TRP A 126 -1.72 8.62 30.12
C TRP A 126 -1.29 9.96 29.48
N ASP A 127 -1.71 10.25 28.24
CA ASP A 127 -1.43 11.53 27.57
C ASP A 127 -2.45 12.64 27.91
N THR A 128 -3.45 12.35 28.74
CA THR A 128 -4.48 13.32 29.18
C THR A 128 -4.15 14.04 30.49
N GLU A 129 -3.13 13.62 31.25
CA GLU A 129 -2.81 14.22 32.56
C GLU A 129 -1.71 15.30 32.53
N GLU A 130 -0.89 15.41 31.46
CA GLU A 130 0.19 16.41 31.40
C GLU A 130 -0.22 17.80 30.86
N GLN A 131 -1.49 18.02 30.49
CA GLN A 131 -1.98 19.33 30.03
C GLN A 131 -2.59 20.22 31.13
N ASN A 132 -2.52 19.83 32.42
CA ASN A 132 -3.16 20.59 33.50
C ASN A 132 -2.21 21.17 34.56
N ILE A 133 -0.93 21.36 34.25
CA ILE A 133 -0.01 22.11 35.12
C ILE A 133 0.71 23.20 34.31
N ILE A 134 -0.01 24.27 33.94
CA ILE A 134 0.52 25.64 33.92
C ILE A 134 -0.64 26.62 34.23
N TYR A 135 -0.74 27.06 35.48
CA TYR A 135 -1.22 28.38 35.89
C TYR A 135 -0.25 28.93 36.94
#